data_AF-A0A969SSX6-F1
#
_entry.id   AF-A0A969SSX6-F1
#
_cell.length_a   1.000
_cell.length_b   1.000
_cell.length_c   1.000
_cell.angle_alpha   90.00
_cell.angle_beta   90.00
_cell.angle_gamma   90.00
#
_symmetry.space_group_name_H-M   'P 1'
#
loop_
_entity.id
_entity.type
_entity.pdbx_description
1 polymer ?
#
loop_
_entity_poly.entity_id
_entity_poly.type
_entity_poly.pdbx_seq_one_letter_code
_entity_poly.pdbx_strand_id
1 'polypeptide(L)'
;MDIKRTIQLGEKKFLEAVNVDNYQNIELKNDKKELIEYDIKNLLDVSSVFNDERQATNIYRVYGRIEYLSLLNGIKPNYEQLIDFFTPVPSGASRNITNSFDFYLLKPSSGYTSLSGDSKYVKQYEVLSKLSDFDLYQAGYFVNVYNEKQYLFNFKRDYDIGGYLDGLHFPITELALYAAYKVNNGETMEYRTYDSGSTETGFTQSPYVYTPLNVGDTVYGNLIRYNEEEYSKETINEQTYYVSCPYIDGVPKELVFKYNPITEITVSVLDDTLQIVNVSGTAYQDIQTIPYYAIPYGDGNFIWRDILAKGYFDPITGVGVNFPFVNQRQYVFNNFLLSVVPDLDDANTASVFSQIKYGPNKQLSKSPTDLDNMGKIC
;
A
#
# COMPACT_ATOMS: atom_id res chain seq x y z
N MET A 1 31.45 1.72 -39.10
CA MET A 1 30.32 1.38 -38.20
C MET A 1 29.38 2.55 -38.27
N ASP A 2 28.24 2.41 -38.96
CA ASP A 2 27.23 3.46 -39.03
C ASP A 2 26.52 3.54 -37.69
N ILE A 3 26.88 4.53 -36.89
CA ILE A 3 26.25 4.78 -35.60
C ILE A 3 24.90 5.46 -35.88
N LYS A 4 23.81 4.72 -35.66
CA LYS A 4 22.44 5.26 -35.63
C LYS A 4 22.42 6.44 -34.66
N ARG A 5 22.18 7.64 -35.20
CA ARG A 5 21.81 8.81 -34.40
C ARG A 5 20.43 8.58 -33.82
N THR A 6 20.34 8.35 -32.52
CA THR A 6 19.07 8.36 -31.78
C THR A 6 18.90 9.74 -31.17
N ILE A 7 17.87 10.46 -31.60
CA ILE A 7 17.35 11.62 -30.87
C ILE A 7 16.82 11.07 -29.55
N GLN A 8 17.43 11.45 -28.43
CA GLN A 8 16.85 11.16 -27.12
C GLN A 8 15.68 12.13 -26.93
N LEU A 9 14.48 11.68 -27.28
CA LEU A 9 13.26 12.37 -26.85
C LEU A 9 13.21 12.32 -25.32
N GLY A 10 12.95 13.47 -24.70
CA GLY A 10 12.96 13.64 -23.26
C GLY A 10 11.79 12.94 -22.58
N GLU A 11 11.83 11.61 -22.46
CA GLU A 11 10.79 10.84 -21.77
C GLU A 11 10.76 11.09 -20.24
N LYS A 12 11.73 11.82 -19.68
CA LYS A 12 11.87 12.11 -18.25
C LYS A 12 12.08 13.59 -17.91
N LYS A 13 11.63 14.53 -18.74
CA LYS A 13 11.70 15.96 -18.41
C LYS A 13 10.39 16.44 -17.77
N PHE A 14 10.46 17.49 -16.94
CA PHE A 14 9.28 18.14 -16.36
C PHE A 14 8.40 18.77 -17.46
N LEU A 15 7.12 19.02 -17.14
CA LEU A 15 6.05 19.33 -18.09
C LEU A 15 6.35 20.50 -19.05
N GLU A 16 7.17 21.47 -18.63
CA GLU A 16 7.49 22.69 -19.38
C GLU A 16 8.90 22.69 -20.02
N ALA A 17 9.62 21.57 -19.94
CA ALA A 17 10.99 21.53 -20.42
C ALA A 17 11.07 21.57 -21.95
N VAL A 18 11.84 22.53 -22.48
CA VAL A 18 12.08 22.64 -23.92
C VAL A 18 12.98 21.50 -24.41
N ASN A 19 12.69 20.98 -25.60
CA ASN A 19 13.58 20.04 -26.28
C ASN A 19 14.84 20.78 -26.76
N VAL A 20 16.01 20.29 -26.37
CA VAL A 20 17.31 20.88 -26.72
C VAL A 20 18.15 19.79 -27.37
N ASP A 21 18.70 20.09 -28.54
CA ASP A 21 19.64 19.22 -29.24
C ASP A 21 20.99 19.24 -28.53
N ASN A 22 21.34 18.14 -27.86
CA ASN A 22 22.65 17.98 -27.24
C ASN A 22 23.65 17.39 -28.25
N TYR A 23 24.73 18.13 -28.50
CA TYR A 23 25.87 17.66 -29.28
C TYR A 23 26.96 17.16 -28.33
N GLN A 24 27.15 15.85 -28.24
CA GLN A 24 28.24 15.26 -27.47
C GLN A 24 29.49 15.20 -28.35
N ASN A 25 30.54 15.92 -27.97
CA ASN A 25 31.82 15.87 -28.67
C ASN A 25 32.60 14.65 -28.15
N ILE A 26 32.52 13.52 -28.85
CA ILE A 26 33.20 12.29 -28.45
C ILE A 26 34.66 12.38 -28.89
N GLU A 27 35.55 12.69 -27.95
CA GLU A 27 36.99 12.63 -28.18
C GLU A 27 37.48 11.19 -27.99
N LEU A 28 37.72 10.46 -29.09
CA LEU A 28 38.23 9.09 -29.05
C LEU A 28 39.75 9.10 -28.79
N LYS A 29 40.14 9.21 -27.52
CA LYS A 29 41.54 8.99 -27.10
C LYS A 29 41.77 7.49 -26.91
N ASN A 30 42.64 6.92 -27.73
CA ASN A 30 43.07 5.52 -27.63
C ASN A 30 44.27 5.42 -26.68
N ASP A 31 44.02 5.59 -25.39
CA ASP A 31 45.04 5.39 -24.36
C ASP A 31 45.21 3.89 -24.10
N LYS A 32 46.24 3.30 -24.71
CA LYS A 32 46.66 1.93 -24.38
C LYS A 32 47.34 1.95 -23.01
N LYS A 33 46.58 1.63 -21.96
CA LYS A 33 47.11 1.40 -20.61
C LYS A 33 47.32 -0.10 -20.39
N GLU A 34 48.49 -0.51 -19.93
CA GLU A 34 48.70 -1.88 -19.44
C GLU A 34 47.86 -2.11 -18.19
N LEU A 35 47.01 -3.15 -18.21
CA LEU A 35 46.21 -3.55 -17.06
C LEU A 35 47.12 -4.22 -16.04
N ILE A 36 47.42 -3.52 -14.95
CA ILE A 36 48.04 -4.13 -13.76
C ILE A 36 46.96 -4.80 -12.90
N GLU A 37 47.34 -5.77 -12.06
CA GLU A 37 46.42 -6.52 -11.19
C GLU A 37 45.59 -5.60 -10.26
N TYR A 38 46.10 -4.42 -9.94
CA TYR A 38 45.41 -3.37 -9.19
C TYR A 38 44.38 -2.57 -10.02
N ASP A 39 44.49 -2.52 -11.35
CA ASP A 39 43.51 -1.87 -12.24
C ASP A 39 42.24 -2.70 -12.40
N ILE A 40 42.28 -4.02 -12.16
CA ILE A 40 41.10 -4.91 -12.21
C ILE A 40 40.05 -4.49 -11.16
N LYS A 41 40.49 -3.96 -10.00
CA LYS A 41 39.58 -3.40 -8.98
C LYS A 41 38.96 -2.06 -9.38
N ASN A 42 39.62 -1.26 -10.23
CA ASN A 42 39.10 -0.01 -10.76
C ASN A 42 38.21 -0.21 -12.00
N LEU A 43 38.36 -1.32 -12.73
CA LEU A 43 37.64 -1.58 -13.98
C LEU A 43 36.21 -2.11 -13.76
N LEU A 44 35.88 -2.58 -12.56
CA LEU A 44 34.57 -3.15 -12.21
C LEU A 44 34.33 -2.94 -10.72
N ASP A 45 33.92 -1.72 -10.33
CA ASP A 45 33.34 -1.51 -9.01
C ASP A 45 31.95 -2.14 -8.97
N VAL A 46 31.91 -3.43 -8.64
CA VAL A 46 30.68 -4.22 -8.52
C VAL A 46 29.73 -3.59 -7.49
N SER A 47 30.24 -2.89 -6.49
CA SER A 47 29.42 -2.21 -5.48
C SER A 47 28.75 -0.96 -6.05
N SER A 48 29.46 -0.14 -6.82
CA SER A 48 28.83 0.98 -7.54
C SER A 48 27.79 0.47 -8.53
N VAL A 49 28.15 -0.51 -9.37
CA VAL A 49 27.21 -1.08 -10.36
C VAL A 49 25.96 -1.61 -9.68
N PHE A 50 26.11 -2.36 -8.59
CA PHE A 50 24.98 -2.86 -7.81
C PHE A 50 24.11 -1.73 -7.24
N ASN A 51 24.72 -0.68 -6.69
CA ASN A 51 23.99 0.47 -6.15
C ASN A 51 23.27 1.24 -7.25
N ASP A 52 23.90 1.46 -8.40
CA ASP A 52 23.32 2.16 -9.55
C ASP A 52 22.13 1.37 -10.11
N GLU A 53 22.27 0.05 -10.28
CA GLU A 53 21.19 -0.85 -10.67
C GLU A 53 20.03 -0.84 -9.66
N ARG A 54 20.36 -0.84 -8.38
CA ARG A 54 19.38 -0.78 -7.29
C ARG A 54 18.61 0.55 -7.32
N GLN A 55 19.29 1.68 -7.48
CA GLN A 55 18.65 2.98 -7.54
C GLN A 55 17.74 3.11 -8.78
N ALA A 56 18.21 2.64 -9.93
CA ALA A 56 17.49 2.74 -11.21
C ALA A 56 16.23 1.86 -11.28
N THR A 57 16.17 0.76 -10.53
CA THR A 57 15.09 -0.22 -10.61
C THR A 57 13.82 0.22 -9.88
N ASN A 58 12.70 0.35 -10.59
CA ASN A 58 11.37 0.63 -10.03
C ASN A 58 10.44 -0.59 -10.06
N ILE A 59 11.01 -1.79 -10.14
CA ILE A 59 10.30 -3.07 -10.19
C ILE A 59 10.27 -3.69 -8.79
N TYR A 60 9.06 -3.97 -8.30
CA TYR A 60 8.82 -4.49 -6.96
C TYR A 60 8.08 -5.83 -7.00
N ARG A 61 8.52 -6.78 -6.17
CA ARG A 61 7.81 -8.02 -5.86
C ARG A 61 7.27 -7.94 -4.45
N VAL A 62 5.95 -7.96 -4.32
CA VAL A 62 5.24 -7.78 -3.05
C VAL A 62 4.84 -9.14 -2.49
N TYR A 63 5.22 -9.39 -1.24
CA TYR A 63 4.87 -10.60 -0.50
C TYR A 63 4.86 -10.28 1.00
N GLY A 64 4.35 -11.19 1.82
CA GLY A 64 4.26 -10.89 3.23
C GLY A 64 3.40 -11.83 4.03
N ARG A 65 2.95 -11.31 5.16
CA ARG A 65 2.08 -12.00 6.12
C ARG A 65 0.82 -11.18 6.34
N ILE A 66 -0.32 -11.87 6.48
CA ILE A 66 -1.59 -11.31 6.91
C ILE A 66 -2.01 -12.00 8.21
N GLU A 67 -2.29 -11.18 9.21
CA GLU A 67 -2.93 -11.57 10.46
C GLU A 67 -4.40 -11.15 10.39
N TYR A 68 -5.29 -12.14 10.35
CA TYR A 68 -6.73 -11.91 10.32
C TYR A 68 -7.28 -11.95 11.74
N LEU A 69 -7.76 -10.82 12.26
CA LEU A 69 -8.42 -10.73 13.55
C LEU A 69 -9.88 -10.37 13.34
N SER A 70 -10.78 -11.31 13.58
CA SER A 70 -12.21 -11.08 13.42
C SER A 70 -13.05 -12.04 14.22
N LEU A 71 -14.16 -11.55 14.77
CA LEU A 71 -15.22 -12.40 15.32
C LEU A 71 -15.97 -13.17 14.22
N LEU A 72 -15.86 -12.74 12.96
CA LEU A 72 -16.38 -13.45 11.80
C LEU A 72 -15.47 -14.62 11.38
N ASN A 73 -14.30 -14.79 11.99
CA ASN A 73 -13.43 -15.91 11.69
C ASN A 73 -13.93 -17.20 12.36
N GLY A 74 -14.06 -18.27 11.59
CA GLY A 74 -14.45 -19.58 12.10
C GLY A 74 -15.92 -19.75 12.46
N ILE A 75 -16.79 -18.77 12.18
CA ILE A 75 -18.23 -18.88 12.45
C ILE A 75 -19.02 -19.36 11.22
N LYS A 76 -20.33 -19.61 11.40
CA LYS A 76 -21.22 -20.03 10.33
C LYS A 76 -21.33 -18.96 9.23
N PRO A 77 -21.51 -19.35 7.96
CA PRO A 77 -21.70 -18.42 6.85
C PRO A 77 -23.05 -17.69 6.87
N ASN A 78 -24.07 -18.29 7.50
CA ASN A 78 -25.40 -17.72 7.69
C ASN A 78 -25.67 -17.62 9.19
N TYR A 79 -26.15 -16.47 9.64
CA TYR A 79 -26.45 -16.21 11.06
C TYR A 79 -27.96 -16.20 11.25
N GLU A 80 -28.50 -17.23 11.90
CA GLU A 80 -29.94 -17.31 12.18
C GLU A 80 -30.26 -16.67 13.53
N GLN A 81 -29.35 -16.84 14.49
CA GLN A 81 -29.49 -16.38 15.86
C GLN A 81 -28.23 -15.65 16.33
N LEU A 82 -28.39 -14.80 17.35
CA LEU A 82 -27.27 -14.06 17.93
C LEU A 82 -26.11 -14.96 18.38
N ILE A 83 -26.41 -16.16 18.88
CA ILE A 83 -25.42 -17.13 19.35
C ILE A 83 -24.49 -17.63 18.24
N ASP A 84 -24.89 -17.54 16.97
CA ASP A 84 -24.09 -17.99 15.83
C ASP A 84 -22.81 -17.16 15.64
N PHE A 85 -22.80 -15.89 16.09
CA PHE A 85 -21.62 -15.03 16.06
C PHE A 85 -20.57 -15.35 17.13
N PHE A 86 -20.94 -16.14 18.14
CA PHE A 86 -20.08 -16.47 19.28
C PHE A 86 -19.78 -17.96 19.40
N THR A 87 -20.27 -18.76 18.44
CA THR A 87 -20.08 -20.21 18.43
C THR A 87 -19.20 -20.62 17.26
N PRO A 88 -17.93 -20.99 17.51
CA PRO A 88 -17.04 -21.46 16.46
C PRO A 88 -17.57 -22.74 15.82
N VAL A 89 -17.37 -22.89 14.51
CA VAL A 89 -17.69 -24.08 13.74
C VAL A 89 -16.39 -24.85 13.47
N PRO A 90 -16.10 -25.94 14.21
CA PRO A 90 -14.82 -26.64 14.11
C PRO A 90 -14.68 -27.52 12.85
N SER A 91 -15.78 -27.82 12.16
CA SER A 91 -15.78 -28.65 10.96
C SER A 91 -16.91 -28.25 10.01
N GLY A 92 -16.61 -28.11 8.72
CA GLY A 92 -17.57 -27.74 7.68
C GLY A 92 -17.25 -26.39 7.02
N ALA A 93 -18.22 -25.81 6.33
CA ALA A 93 -18.08 -24.48 5.74
C ALA A 93 -18.18 -23.42 6.84
N SER A 94 -17.02 -22.99 7.37
CA SER A 94 -16.92 -21.81 8.23
C SER A 94 -16.38 -20.62 7.44
N ARG A 95 -16.67 -19.41 7.90
CA ARG A 95 -16.01 -18.21 7.37
C ARG A 95 -14.55 -18.20 7.78
N ASN A 96 -13.69 -17.71 6.89
CA ASN A 96 -12.27 -17.54 7.10
C ASN A 96 -11.74 -16.55 6.05
N ILE A 97 -10.50 -16.11 6.20
CA ILE A 97 -9.90 -15.13 5.27
C ILE A 97 -10.00 -15.54 3.79
N THR A 98 -9.89 -16.84 3.46
CA THR A 98 -9.85 -17.31 2.06
C THR A 98 -11.21 -17.27 1.37
N ASN A 99 -12.31 -17.31 2.13
CA ASN A 99 -13.67 -17.25 1.59
C ASN A 99 -14.40 -15.93 1.91
N SER A 100 -13.89 -15.14 2.85
CA SER A 100 -14.42 -13.83 3.21
C SER A 100 -13.78 -12.69 2.42
N PHE A 101 -12.56 -12.85 1.91
CA PHE A 101 -11.86 -11.76 1.22
C PHE A 101 -11.21 -12.21 -0.08
N ASP A 102 -11.23 -11.30 -1.04
CA ASP A 102 -10.40 -11.33 -2.22
C ASP A 102 -9.39 -10.18 -2.15
N PHE A 103 -8.14 -10.43 -2.54
CA PHE A 103 -7.05 -9.48 -2.36
C PHE A 103 -6.54 -8.92 -3.68
N TYR A 104 -6.28 -7.62 -3.68
CA TYR A 104 -5.76 -6.89 -4.83
C TYR A 104 -4.59 -5.99 -4.42
N LEU A 105 -3.61 -5.85 -5.29
CA LEU A 105 -2.59 -4.82 -5.20
C LEU A 105 -3.08 -3.59 -5.96
N LEU A 106 -2.96 -2.44 -5.32
CA LEU A 106 -3.36 -1.15 -5.84
C LEU A 106 -2.16 -0.20 -5.94
N LYS A 107 -2.23 0.75 -6.86
CA LYS A 107 -1.41 1.98 -6.85
C LYS A 107 -2.31 3.21 -6.70
N PRO A 108 -1.82 4.32 -6.12
CA PRO A 108 -2.51 5.60 -6.22
C PRO A 108 -2.86 5.95 -7.68
N SER A 109 -4.08 6.43 -7.89
CA SER A 109 -4.60 6.89 -9.18
C SER A 109 -4.32 8.38 -9.38
N SER A 110 -4.33 8.83 -10.63
CA SER A 110 -4.25 10.26 -10.97
C SER A 110 -5.56 11.03 -10.76
N GLY A 111 -6.66 10.35 -10.41
CA GLY A 111 -8.02 10.91 -10.45
C GLY A 111 -8.63 11.28 -9.09
N TYR A 112 -7.89 11.88 -8.15
CA TYR A 112 -8.43 12.18 -6.81
C TYR A 112 -9.70 13.06 -6.85
N THR A 113 -10.61 12.85 -5.90
CA THR A 113 -11.85 13.66 -5.79
C THR A 113 -11.64 14.83 -4.84
N SER A 114 -11.73 16.06 -5.34
CA SER A 114 -11.63 17.28 -4.51
C SER A 114 -12.89 17.52 -3.67
N LEU A 115 -12.72 17.89 -2.41
CA LEU A 115 -13.80 18.30 -1.51
C LEU A 115 -13.92 19.83 -1.40
N SER A 116 -14.97 20.33 -0.74
CA SER A 116 -15.06 21.76 -0.43
C SER A 116 -14.11 22.15 0.71
N GLY A 117 -13.50 23.31 0.54
CA GLY A 117 -12.35 23.75 1.34
C GLY A 117 -11.06 23.42 0.61
N ASP A 118 -10.18 24.41 0.51
CA ASP A 118 -8.90 24.27 -0.17
C ASP A 118 -8.13 23.06 0.38
N SER A 119 -7.42 22.36 -0.50
CA SER A 119 -6.45 21.32 -0.12
C SER A 119 -6.98 19.98 0.39
N LYS A 120 -8.24 19.60 0.17
CA LYS A 120 -8.81 18.31 0.65
C LYS A 120 -9.23 17.40 -0.48
N TYR A 121 -8.82 16.14 -0.42
CA TYR A 121 -9.03 15.17 -1.49
C TYR A 121 -9.36 13.78 -0.96
N VAL A 122 -10.26 13.07 -1.63
CA VAL A 122 -10.39 11.62 -1.48
C VAL A 122 -9.38 10.97 -2.41
N LYS A 123 -8.42 10.27 -1.82
CA LYS A 123 -7.44 9.48 -2.53
C LYS A 123 -8.16 8.37 -3.30
N GLN A 124 -7.81 8.20 -4.55
CA GLN A 124 -8.30 7.09 -5.37
C GLN A 124 -7.14 6.17 -5.72
N TYR A 125 -7.45 4.90 -5.90
CA TYR A 125 -6.50 3.88 -6.25
C TYR A 125 -6.92 3.19 -7.55
N GLU A 126 -5.94 2.73 -8.30
CA GLU A 126 -6.11 1.90 -9.50
C GLU A 126 -5.62 0.48 -9.20
N VAL A 127 -6.41 -0.52 -9.62
CA VAL A 127 -6.07 -1.94 -9.43
C VAL A 127 -4.93 -2.35 -10.37
N LEU A 128 -3.87 -2.91 -9.81
CA LEU A 128 -2.70 -3.41 -10.54
C LEU A 128 -2.69 -4.93 -10.76
N SER A 129 -3.27 -5.69 -9.83
CA SER A 129 -3.20 -7.16 -9.86
C SER A 129 -4.51 -7.79 -10.30
N LYS A 130 -4.43 -8.99 -10.90
CA LYS A 130 -5.59 -9.88 -11.02
C LYS A 130 -5.68 -10.80 -9.81
N LEU A 131 -6.87 -11.34 -9.53
CA LEU A 131 -7.05 -12.38 -8.51
C LEU A 131 -6.12 -13.59 -8.71
N SER A 132 -5.86 -13.98 -9.96
CA SER A 132 -4.95 -15.09 -10.28
C SER A 132 -3.50 -14.87 -9.88
N ASP A 133 -3.11 -13.60 -9.70
CA ASP A 133 -1.74 -13.22 -9.37
C ASP A 133 -1.47 -13.28 -7.87
N PHE A 134 -2.50 -13.41 -7.03
CA PHE A 134 -2.39 -13.49 -5.57
C PHE A 134 -2.49 -14.93 -5.10
N ASP A 135 -1.51 -15.37 -4.30
CA ASP A 135 -1.62 -16.60 -3.53
C ASP A 135 -1.69 -16.31 -2.04
N LEU A 136 -2.52 -17.09 -1.34
CA LEU A 136 -2.65 -17.07 0.11
C LEU A 136 -2.45 -18.48 0.66
N TYR A 137 -1.55 -18.61 1.64
CA TYR A 137 -1.20 -19.88 2.26
C TYR A 137 -1.24 -19.77 3.77
N GLN A 138 -1.62 -20.85 4.44
CA GLN A 138 -1.52 -20.91 5.90
C GLN A 138 -0.05 -20.99 6.33
N ALA A 139 0.35 -20.15 7.29
CA ALA A 139 1.68 -20.20 7.86
C ALA A 139 1.85 -21.45 8.74
N GLY A 140 2.98 -22.14 8.62
CA GLY A 140 3.21 -23.43 9.30
C GLY A 140 3.21 -23.32 10.84
N TYR A 141 4.09 -22.45 11.36
CA TYR A 141 4.36 -22.33 12.80
C TYR A 141 3.84 -21.04 13.45
N PHE A 142 3.17 -20.18 12.69
CA PHE A 142 2.72 -18.89 13.18
C PHE A 142 1.25 -18.94 13.60
N VAL A 143 1.01 -18.60 14.87
CA VAL A 143 -0.32 -18.37 15.43
C VAL A 143 -0.38 -16.98 16.06
N ASN A 144 -1.57 -16.37 16.04
CA ASN A 144 -1.82 -15.09 16.69
C ASN A 144 -2.02 -15.27 18.21
N VAL A 145 -2.28 -14.16 18.90
CA VAL A 145 -2.55 -14.13 20.36
C VAL A 145 -3.81 -14.93 20.77
N TYR A 146 -4.70 -15.22 19.82
CA TYR A 146 -5.91 -16.03 20.01
C TYR A 146 -5.72 -17.49 19.59
N ASN A 147 -4.47 -17.91 19.31
CA ASN A 147 -4.12 -19.24 18.82
C ASN A 147 -4.74 -19.59 17.45
N GLU A 148 -5.09 -18.60 16.65
CA GLU A 148 -5.53 -18.77 15.26
C GLU A 148 -4.34 -18.70 14.31
N LYS A 149 -4.46 -19.35 13.16
CA LYS A 149 -3.38 -19.44 12.18
C LYS A 149 -3.19 -18.11 11.44
N GLN A 150 -1.93 -17.71 11.26
CA GLN A 150 -1.57 -16.59 10.40
C GLN A 150 -1.40 -17.05 8.95
N TYR A 151 -1.49 -16.11 8.00
CA TYR A 151 -1.42 -16.42 6.57
C TYR A 151 -0.24 -15.73 5.92
N LEU A 152 0.40 -16.39 4.96
CA LEU A 152 1.43 -15.82 4.10
C LEU A 152 0.81 -15.54 2.74
N PHE A 153 1.16 -14.41 2.13
CA PHE A 153 0.72 -14.09 0.79
C PHE A 153 1.91 -13.79 -0.13
N ASN A 154 1.68 -13.98 -1.42
CA ASN A 154 2.66 -13.68 -2.45
C ASN A 154 1.95 -13.23 -3.73
N PHE A 155 2.36 -12.08 -4.28
CA PHE A 155 2.00 -11.73 -5.64
C PHE A 155 3.01 -12.35 -6.62
N LYS A 156 2.51 -13.16 -7.56
CA LYS A 156 3.34 -13.89 -8.55
C LYS A 156 4.06 -12.97 -9.53
N ARG A 157 3.48 -11.79 -9.77
CA ARG A 157 3.95 -10.81 -10.74
C ARG A 157 4.83 -9.76 -10.07
N ASP A 158 5.71 -9.19 -10.89
CA ASP A 158 6.48 -8.01 -10.55
C ASP A 158 5.75 -6.78 -11.08
N TYR A 159 5.82 -5.68 -10.33
CA TYR A 159 5.11 -4.44 -10.64
C TYR A 159 6.11 -3.31 -10.85
N ASP A 160 6.08 -2.70 -12.02
CA ASP A 160 6.84 -1.49 -12.33
C ASP A 160 5.98 -0.26 -11.99
N ILE A 161 6.51 0.60 -11.13
CA ILE A 161 5.86 1.85 -10.70
C ILE A 161 6.58 3.10 -11.22
N GLY A 162 7.62 2.93 -12.04
CA GLY A 162 8.41 4.04 -12.55
C GLY A 162 7.62 4.98 -13.44
N GLY A 163 7.81 6.30 -13.25
CA GLY A 163 7.21 7.33 -14.12
C GLY A 163 5.73 7.59 -13.86
N TYR A 164 5.06 6.81 -13.02
CA TYR A 164 3.68 7.09 -12.61
C TYR A 164 3.65 8.20 -11.55
N LEU A 165 2.61 9.02 -11.64
CA LEU A 165 2.26 10.06 -10.68
C LEU A 165 0.88 9.79 -10.09
N ASP A 166 0.68 10.21 -8.85
CA ASP A 166 -0.63 10.19 -8.21
C ASP A 166 -1.47 11.43 -8.58
N GLY A 167 -2.68 11.54 -8.02
CA GLY A 167 -3.60 12.63 -8.32
C GLY A 167 -3.14 14.03 -7.89
N LEU A 168 -2.08 14.11 -7.08
CA LEU A 168 -1.46 15.35 -6.62
C LEU A 168 -0.07 15.58 -7.24
N HIS A 169 0.26 14.84 -8.31
CA HIS A 169 1.55 14.87 -9.00
C HIS A 169 2.73 14.38 -8.16
N PHE A 170 2.50 13.60 -7.10
CA PHE A 170 3.58 12.91 -6.39
C PHE A 170 4.01 11.66 -7.16
N PRO A 171 5.31 11.32 -7.16
CA PRO A 171 5.75 10.02 -7.65
C PRO A 171 5.16 8.91 -6.77
N ILE A 172 4.86 7.75 -7.36
CA ILE A 172 4.33 6.61 -6.60
C ILE A 172 5.39 6.11 -5.60
N THR A 173 5.18 6.47 -4.33
CA THR A 173 6.01 6.11 -3.17
C THR A 173 5.36 5.01 -2.33
N GLU A 174 4.10 4.71 -2.59
CA GLU A 174 3.33 3.70 -1.88
C GLU A 174 2.47 2.87 -2.84
N LEU A 175 2.40 1.57 -2.57
CA LEU A 175 1.37 0.67 -3.09
C LEU A 175 0.34 0.42 -1.99
N ALA A 176 -0.75 -0.27 -2.26
CA ALA A 176 -1.65 -0.70 -1.21
C ALA A 176 -2.18 -2.11 -1.43
N LEU A 177 -2.33 -2.88 -0.35
CA LEU A 177 -3.08 -4.11 -0.34
C LEU A 177 -4.55 -3.79 -0.05
N TYR A 178 -5.43 -4.24 -0.93
CA TYR A 178 -6.88 -4.09 -0.78
C TYR A 178 -7.52 -5.44 -0.47
N ALA A 179 -8.19 -5.51 0.68
CA ALA A 179 -8.98 -6.65 1.13
C ALA A 179 -10.45 -6.41 0.76
N ALA A 180 -10.88 -6.92 -0.40
CA ALA A 180 -12.26 -6.83 -0.86
C ALA A 180 -13.13 -7.87 -0.14
N TYR A 181 -14.03 -7.43 0.73
CA TYR A 181 -14.92 -8.36 1.43
C TYR A 181 -16.00 -8.94 0.51
N LYS A 182 -16.20 -10.25 0.64
CA LYS A 182 -17.17 -11.05 -0.10
C LYS A 182 -18.42 -11.19 0.76
N VAL A 183 -19.42 -10.38 0.43
CA VAL A 183 -20.72 -10.38 1.09
C VAL A 183 -21.38 -11.76 0.92
N ASN A 184 -21.87 -12.35 2.01
CA ASN A 184 -22.60 -13.62 1.98
C ASN A 184 -24.11 -13.43 1.88
N ASN A 185 -24.84 -14.53 1.77
CA ASN A 185 -26.30 -14.51 1.68
C ASN A 185 -26.96 -13.84 2.91
N GLY A 186 -27.54 -12.66 2.69
CA GLY A 186 -28.21 -11.83 3.70
C GLY A 186 -27.35 -10.70 4.27
N GLU A 187 -26.03 -10.74 4.13
CA GLU A 187 -25.17 -9.63 4.54
C GLU A 187 -25.35 -8.43 3.58
N THR A 188 -25.17 -7.23 4.10
CA THR A 188 -24.99 -6.02 3.29
C THR A 188 -23.69 -5.36 3.68
N MET A 189 -23.15 -4.56 2.76
CA MET A 189 -21.94 -3.79 3.04
C MET A 189 -22.15 -2.34 2.58
N GLU A 190 -21.60 -1.42 3.35
CA GLU A 190 -21.58 0.00 3.06
C GLU A 190 -20.16 0.53 3.24
N TYR A 191 -19.85 1.63 2.59
CA TYR A 191 -18.56 2.30 2.71
C TYR A 191 -18.75 3.80 2.69
N ARG A 192 -17.78 4.52 3.25
CA ARG A 192 -17.80 5.98 3.25
C ARG A 192 -17.44 6.49 1.87
N THR A 193 -18.32 7.33 1.32
CA THR A 193 -18.09 8.12 0.11
C THR A 193 -18.21 9.59 0.42
N TYR A 194 -17.53 10.39 -0.40
CA TYR A 194 -17.63 11.84 -0.35
C TYR A 194 -17.91 12.33 -1.76
N ASP A 195 -18.95 13.14 -1.90
CA ASP A 195 -19.26 13.77 -3.17
C ASP A 195 -18.30 14.93 -3.43
N SER A 196 -18.04 15.22 -4.71
CA SER A 196 -17.24 16.38 -5.10
C SER A 196 -17.87 17.67 -4.54
N GLY A 197 -17.07 18.48 -3.87
CA GLY A 197 -17.53 19.70 -3.20
C GLY A 197 -18.28 19.48 -1.88
N SER A 198 -18.43 18.24 -1.39
CA SER A 198 -18.95 17.99 -0.04
C SER A 198 -17.94 18.41 1.04
N THR A 199 -18.41 18.64 2.27
CA THR A 199 -17.54 18.92 3.42
C THR A 199 -17.01 17.62 4.03
N GLU A 200 -15.93 17.69 4.82
CA GLU A 200 -15.35 16.50 5.49
C GLU A 200 -16.35 15.76 6.39
N THR A 201 -17.35 16.45 6.92
CA THR A 201 -18.40 15.86 7.77
C THR A 201 -19.59 15.32 6.97
N GLY A 202 -19.68 15.61 5.67
CA GLY A 202 -20.78 15.25 4.80
C GLY A 202 -20.56 13.92 4.05
N PHE A 203 -19.98 12.92 4.71
CA PHE A 203 -19.84 11.60 4.08
C PHE A 203 -21.18 10.88 3.99
N THR A 204 -21.35 10.09 2.94
CA THR A 204 -22.52 9.21 2.77
C THR A 204 -22.08 7.77 2.91
N GLN A 205 -22.88 6.94 3.59
CA GLN A 205 -22.75 5.49 3.51
C GLN A 205 -23.41 5.02 2.23
N SER A 206 -22.60 4.50 1.31
CA SER A 206 -23.08 4.01 0.01
C SER A 206 -23.11 2.48 0.01
N PRO A 207 -24.15 1.84 -0.56
CA PRO A 207 -24.18 0.39 -0.70
C PRO A 207 -22.98 -0.10 -1.51
N TYR A 208 -22.31 -1.14 -1.02
CA TYR A 208 -21.27 -1.85 -1.73
C TYR A 208 -21.80 -3.17 -2.26
N VAL A 209 -21.63 -3.39 -3.56
CA VAL A 209 -21.89 -4.68 -4.21
C VAL A 209 -20.55 -5.28 -4.62
N TYR A 210 -20.20 -6.41 -4.00
CA TYR A 210 -18.97 -7.11 -4.36
C TYR A 210 -19.01 -7.53 -5.83
N THR A 211 -18.07 -6.97 -6.59
CA THR A 211 -17.82 -7.34 -7.98
C THR A 211 -16.31 -7.57 -8.11
N PRO A 212 -15.86 -8.72 -8.64
CA PRO A 212 -14.45 -8.95 -8.88
C PRO A 212 -13.86 -7.82 -9.73
N LEU A 213 -12.81 -7.19 -9.23
CA LEU A 213 -12.15 -6.06 -9.89
C LEU A 213 -11.18 -6.55 -10.97
N ASN A 214 -11.08 -5.76 -12.03
CA ASN A 214 -10.12 -5.90 -13.11
C ASN A 214 -8.99 -4.88 -12.96
N VAL A 215 -7.86 -5.15 -13.63
CA VAL A 215 -6.75 -4.20 -13.71
C VAL A 215 -7.23 -2.91 -14.38
N GLY A 216 -6.94 -1.78 -13.74
CA GLY A 216 -7.40 -0.45 -14.16
C GLY A 216 -8.69 0.04 -13.48
N ASP A 217 -9.40 -0.83 -12.75
CA ASP A 217 -10.59 -0.40 -12.00
C ASP A 217 -10.18 0.52 -10.83
N THR A 218 -11.08 1.45 -10.48
CA THR A 218 -10.84 2.44 -9.43
C THR A 218 -11.43 2.02 -8.09
N VAL A 219 -10.67 2.21 -7.01
CA VAL A 219 -11.10 1.99 -5.62
C VAL A 219 -10.94 3.28 -4.83
N TYR A 220 -11.97 3.65 -4.05
CA TYR A 220 -11.93 4.82 -3.18
C TYR A 220 -11.13 4.55 -1.91
N GLY A 221 -10.23 5.47 -1.60
CA GLY A 221 -9.28 5.41 -0.51
C GLY A 221 -9.54 6.41 0.61
N ASN A 222 -8.44 6.76 1.29
CA ASN A 222 -8.43 7.63 2.45
C ASN A 222 -8.74 9.08 2.07
N LEU A 223 -9.28 9.84 3.03
CA LEU A 223 -9.38 11.29 2.95
C LEU A 223 -8.04 11.91 3.35
N ILE A 224 -7.47 12.72 2.47
CA ILE A 224 -6.17 13.35 2.66
C ILE A 224 -6.26 14.87 2.54
N ARG A 225 -5.32 15.55 3.19
CA ARG A 225 -5.04 16.96 3.03
C ARG A 225 -3.72 17.13 2.29
N TYR A 226 -3.67 18.08 1.37
CA TYR A 226 -2.49 18.40 0.57
C TYR A 226 -2.01 19.82 0.82
N ASN A 227 -0.79 19.98 1.32
CA ASN A 227 -0.15 21.28 1.42
C ASN A 227 0.78 21.48 0.22
N GLU A 228 0.39 22.36 -0.71
CA GLU A 228 1.17 22.68 -1.90
C GLU A 228 2.48 23.41 -1.56
N GLU A 229 2.45 24.34 -0.60
CA GLU A 229 3.62 25.13 -0.20
C GLU A 229 4.72 24.27 0.46
N GLU A 230 4.33 23.17 1.10
CA GLU A 230 5.26 22.27 1.78
C GLU A 230 5.53 20.98 0.99
N TYR A 231 4.88 20.79 -0.16
CA TYR A 231 4.89 19.55 -0.94
C TYR A 231 4.64 18.33 -0.03
N SER A 232 3.56 18.38 0.76
CA SER A 232 3.28 17.38 1.80
C SER A 232 1.82 16.93 1.80
N LYS A 233 1.60 15.69 2.27
CA LYS A 233 0.27 15.07 2.38
C LYS A 233 0.05 14.54 3.80
N GLU A 234 -1.16 14.71 4.30
CA GLU A 234 -1.59 14.21 5.61
C GLU A 234 -2.88 13.40 5.46
N THR A 235 -2.95 12.20 6.05
CA THR A 235 -4.18 11.42 6.11
C THR A 235 -5.07 11.95 7.22
N ILE A 236 -6.25 12.47 6.86
CA ILE A 236 -7.25 12.96 7.83
C ILE A 236 -8.09 11.79 8.35
N ASN A 237 -8.65 11.00 7.44
CA ASN A 237 -9.49 9.85 7.78
C ASN A 237 -9.15 8.67 6.89
N GLU A 238 -9.02 7.50 7.51
CA GLU A 238 -8.89 6.23 6.80
C GLU A 238 -10.23 5.78 6.22
N GLN A 239 -10.17 5.07 5.09
CA GLN A 239 -11.35 4.43 4.53
C GLN A 239 -11.89 3.35 5.48
N THR A 240 -13.20 3.32 5.67
CA THR A 240 -13.86 2.35 6.54
C THR A 240 -15.04 1.73 5.82
N TYR A 241 -15.07 0.40 5.80
CA TYR A 241 -16.19 -0.39 5.30
C TYR A 241 -16.97 -0.97 6.47
N TYR A 242 -18.29 -1.02 6.32
CA TYR A 242 -19.27 -1.48 7.30
C TYR A 242 -19.99 -2.71 6.76
N VAL A 243 -19.90 -3.83 7.45
CA VAL A 243 -20.57 -5.07 7.10
C VAL A 243 -21.73 -5.28 8.07
N SER A 244 -22.95 -5.27 7.56
CA SER A 244 -24.14 -5.58 8.35
C SER A 244 -24.51 -7.04 8.19
N CYS A 245 -24.57 -7.74 9.32
CA CYS A 245 -24.85 -9.16 9.41
C CYS A 245 -26.22 -9.36 10.10
N PRO A 246 -27.27 -9.77 9.36
CA PRO A 246 -28.60 -9.93 9.95
C PRO A 246 -28.69 -11.19 10.82
N TYR A 247 -29.60 -11.15 11.81
CA TYR A 247 -30.00 -12.29 12.63
C TYR A 247 -31.43 -12.10 13.18
N ILE A 248 -32.02 -13.17 13.72
CA ILE A 248 -33.36 -13.14 14.32
C ILE A 248 -33.24 -13.32 15.84
N ASP A 249 -33.83 -12.39 16.59
CA ASP A 249 -33.99 -12.47 18.05
C ASP A 249 -35.40 -11.98 18.43
N GLY A 250 -36.40 -12.82 18.11
CA GLY A 250 -37.82 -12.47 18.13
C GLY A 250 -38.26 -11.50 17.03
N VAL A 251 -37.41 -10.52 16.70
CA VAL A 251 -37.52 -9.58 15.59
C VAL A 251 -36.21 -9.60 14.76
N PRO A 252 -36.27 -9.24 13.46
CA PRO A 252 -35.05 -9.05 12.67
C PRO A 252 -34.17 -7.95 13.27
N LYS A 253 -32.89 -8.25 13.44
CA LYS A 253 -31.85 -7.34 13.93
C LYS A 253 -30.58 -7.54 13.10
N GLU A 254 -29.61 -6.65 13.25
CA GLU A 254 -28.31 -6.77 12.59
C GLU A 254 -27.16 -6.42 13.53
N LEU A 255 -26.01 -7.06 13.34
CA LEU A 255 -24.75 -6.64 13.92
C LEU A 255 -23.91 -5.99 12.83
N VAL A 256 -23.36 -4.83 13.13
CA VAL A 256 -22.50 -4.08 12.21
C VAL A 256 -21.05 -4.27 12.61
N PHE A 257 -20.22 -4.65 11.66
CA PHE A 257 -18.78 -4.75 11.81
C PHE A 257 -18.11 -3.72 10.92
N LYS A 258 -16.97 -3.16 11.35
CA LYS A 258 -16.18 -2.23 10.57
C LYS A 258 -14.74 -2.70 10.40
N TYR A 259 -14.15 -2.36 9.26
CA TYR A 259 -12.74 -2.62 8.97
C TYR A 259 -12.19 -1.59 7.97
N ASN A 260 -10.87 -1.41 7.98
CA ASN A 260 -10.17 -0.66 6.93
C ASN A 260 -9.76 -1.66 5.82
N PRO A 261 -10.28 -1.52 4.59
CA PRO A 261 -9.96 -2.44 3.51
C PRO A 261 -8.62 -2.18 2.84
N ILE A 262 -7.97 -1.03 3.10
CA ILE A 262 -6.76 -0.58 2.39
C ILE A 262 -5.62 -0.49 3.39
N THR A 263 -4.55 -1.24 3.13
CA THR A 263 -3.30 -1.13 3.90
C THR A 263 -2.18 -0.69 2.98
N GLU A 264 -1.60 0.48 3.27
CA GLU A 264 -0.54 1.07 2.46
C GLU A 264 0.81 0.35 2.66
N ILE A 265 1.58 0.31 1.59
CA ILE A 265 2.87 -0.36 1.47
C ILE A 265 3.86 0.68 0.97
N THR A 266 4.69 1.21 1.86
CA THR A 266 5.74 2.15 1.49
C THR A 266 6.81 1.44 0.66
N VAL A 267 7.03 1.92 -0.56
CA VAL A 267 8.05 1.38 -1.49
C VAL A 267 9.22 2.34 -1.70
N SER A 268 8.99 3.64 -1.47
CA SER A 268 10.00 4.71 -1.48
C SER A 268 9.57 5.80 -0.49
N VAL A 269 10.50 6.68 -0.11
CA VAL A 269 10.23 7.81 0.78
C VAL A 269 10.81 9.07 0.16
N LEU A 270 10.12 10.20 0.31
CA LEU A 270 10.64 11.52 -0.02
C LEU A 270 11.52 12.04 1.13
N ASP A 271 12.48 12.88 0.78
CA ASP A 271 13.33 13.60 1.72
C ASP A 271 12.56 14.75 2.39
N ASP A 272 13.00 15.07 3.60
CA ASP A 272 12.45 16.16 4.42
C ASP A 272 12.90 17.54 3.93
N THR A 273 13.88 17.59 3.02
CA THR A 273 14.30 18.84 2.40
C THR A 273 13.40 19.23 1.22
N LEU A 274 12.91 20.47 1.27
CA LEU A 274 12.12 21.06 0.19
C LEU A 274 13.06 21.73 -0.82
N GLN A 275 12.93 21.35 -2.09
CA GLN A 275 13.71 21.92 -3.18
C GLN A 275 12.87 22.94 -3.95
N ILE A 276 13.44 24.11 -4.23
CA ILE A 276 12.82 25.17 -5.02
C ILE A 276 13.83 25.70 -6.03
N VAL A 277 13.51 25.63 -7.32
CA VAL A 277 14.36 26.15 -8.40
C VAL A 277 13.55 26.99 -9.38
N ASN A 278 14.05 28.18 -9.70
CA ASN A 278 13.47 29.05 -10.71
C ASN A 278 14.03 28.71 -12.10
N VAL A 279 13.19 28.55 -13.13
CA VAL A 279 13.65 28.31 -14.52
C VAL A 279 13.98 29.58 -15.30
N SER A 280 13.58 30.75 -14.80
CA SER A 280 13.80 32.06 -15.43
C SER A 280 15.17 32.61 -15.03
N GLY A 281 16.17 32.42 -15.90
CA GLY A 281 17.51 33.00 -15.74
C GLY A 281 18.53 32.13 -14.99
N THR A 282 18.20 30.87 -14.72
CA THR A 282 19.13 29.86 -14.18
C THR A 282 19.96 29.19 -15.28
N ALA A 283 21.10 28.63 -14.88
CA ALA A 283 21.96 27.88 -15.78
C ALA A 283 21.25 26.58 -16.20
N TYR A 284 21.48 26.14 -17.45
CA TYR A 284 20.88 24.90 -17.97
C TYR A 284 21.15 23.66 -17.10
N GLN A 285 22.26 23.65 -16.35
CA GLN A 285 22.61 22.58 -15.40
C GLN A 285 21.59 22.46 -14.26
N ASP A 286 21.09 23.59 -13.74
CA ASP A 286 20.11 23.63 -12.65
C ASP A 286 18.71 23.24 -13.14
N ILE A 287 18.42 23.44 -14.43
CA ILE A 287 17.18 23.00 -15.07
C ILE A 287 17.19 21.47 -15.25
N GLN A 288 18.36 20.84 -15.42
CA GLN A 288 18.47 19.39 -15.55
C GLN A 288 18.25 18.64 -14.22
N THR A 289 18.40 19.31 -13.08
CA THR A 289 18.18 18.68 -11.76
C THR A 289 16.70 18.64 -11.38
N ILE A 290 15.82 19.38 -12.07
CA ILE A 290 14.38 19.38 -11.79
C ILE A 290 13.78 18.02 -12.21
N PRO A 291 13.21 17.24 -11.27
CA PRO A 291 12.63 15.95 -11.59
C PRO A 291 11.29 16.09 -12.31
N TYR A 292 10.89 15.01 -12.99
CA TYR A 292 9.64 14.96 -13.76
C TYR A 292 8.36 15.14 -12.92
N TYR A 293 8.45 14.95 -11.60
CA TYR A 293 7.35 15.06 -10.63
C TYR A 293 7.31 16.39 -9.89
N ALA A 294 8.19 17.35 -10.24
CA ALA A 294 8.14 18.69 -9.67
C ALA A 294 6.91 19.45 -10.15
N ILE A 295 6.32 20.24 -9.27
CA ILE A 295 5.12 21.04 -9.56
C ILE A 295 5.49 22.52 -9.70
N PRO A 296 4.80 23.30 -10.54
CA PRO A 296 5.04 24.73 -10.66
C PRO A 296 4.58 25.49 -9.40
N TYR A 297 5.36 26.48 -8.97
CA TYR A 297 5.14 27.26 -7.74
C TYR A 297 5.38 28.77 -7.96
N GLY A 298 4.57 29.38 -8.83
CA GLY A 298 4.61 30.82 -9.13
C GLY A 298 5.88 31.29 -9.85
N ASP A 299 5.78 32.32 -10.70
CA ASP A 299 6.92 33.03 -11.35
C ASP A 299 8.04 32.14 -11.93
N GLY A 300 7.68 30.97 -12.46
CA GLY A 300 8.62 30.00 -13.02
C GLY A 300 9.46 29.23 -11.99
N ASN A 301 9.07 29.21 -10.71
CA ASN A 301 9.64 28.28 -9.74
C ASN A 301 9.01 26.90 -9.87
N PHE A 302 9.78 25.87 -9.56
CA PHE A 302 9.32 24.51 -9.37
C PHE A 302 9.66 24.07 -7.95
N ILE A 303 8.75 23.32 -7.33
CA ILE A 303 8.87 22.79 -5.97
C ILE A 303 8.75 21.27 -5.99
N TRP A 304 9.60 20.59 -5.22
CA TRP A 304 9.55 19.14 -5.03
C TRP A 304 10.33 18.71 -3.78
N ARG A 305 10.27 17.42 -3.46
CA ARG A 305 11.15 16.74 -2.50
C ARG A 305 11.83 15.58 -3.20
N ASP A 306 13.12 15.39 -2.95
CA ASP A 306 13.87 14.30 -3.59
C ASP A 306 13.43 12.94 -3.04
N ILE A 307 13.53 11.89 -3.84
CA ILE A 307 13.30 10.52 -3.37
C ILE A 307 14.58 10.04 -2.67
N LEU A 308 14.48 9.61 -1.41
CA LEU A 308 15.60 9.05 -0.67
C LEU A 308 16.17 7.81 -1.39
N ALA A 309 17.50 7.69 -1.36
CA ALA A 309 18.18 6.56 -1.97
C ALA A 309 17.73 5.23 -1.35
N LYS A 310 17.48 4.23 -2.19
CA LYS A 310 17.11 2.88 -1.75
C LYS A 310 18.27 2.25 -0.98
N GLY A 311 17.99 1.69 0.19
CA GLY A 311 18.99 1.14 1.10
C GLY A 311 19.59 2.13 2.07
N TYR A 312 19.13 3.37 2.04
CA TYR A 312 19.51 4.41 2.98
C TYR A 312 18.36 4.64 3.96
N PHE A 313 18.73 4.83 5.23
CA PHE A 313 17.86 5.38 6.26
C PHE A 313 18.45 6.72 6.64
N ASP A 314 17.62 7.75 6.64
CA ASP A 314 18.04 9.05 7.14
C ASP A 314 18.37 8.92 8.64
N PRO A 315 19.60 9.28 9.07
CA PRO A 315 20.02 9.14 10.45
C PRO A 315 19.27 10.06 11.43
N ILE A 316 18.63 11.14 10.94
CA ILE A 316 17.90 12.09 11.78
C ILE A 316 16.46 11.63 11.98
N THR A 317 15.76 11.33 10.88
CA THR A 317 14.33 10.95 10.92
C THR A 317 14.12 9.46 11.16
N GLY A 318 15.13 8.64 10.86
CA GLY A 318 15.02 7.18 10.86
C GLY A 318 14.19 6.62 9.72
N VAL A 319 13.75 7.46 8.79
CA VAL A 319 12.88 7.07 7.68
C VAL A 319 13.72 6.60 6.50
N GLY A 320 13.28 5.54 5.83
CA GLY A 320 13.95 4.97 4.67
C GLY A 320 13.41 3.60 4.29
N VAL A 321 13.87 3.10 3.15
CA VAL A 321 13.50 1.77 2.64
C VAL A 321 14.75 0.97 2.33
N ASN A 322 14.82 -0.27 2.82
CA ASN A 322 15.93 -1.17 2.56
C ASN A 322 15.44 -2.57 2.21
N PHE A 323 14.90 -2.70 0.99
CA PHE A 323 14.47 -3.99 0.47
C PHE A 323 15.64 -4.77 -0.12
N PRO A 324 15.66 -6.12 0.03
CA PRO A 324 16.59 -6.97 -0.71
C PRO A 324 16.46 -6.73 -2.22
N PHE A 325 17.61 -6.58 -2.88
CA PHE A 325 17.70 -6.35 -4.31
C PHE A 325 18.41 -7.52 -4.98
N VAL A 326 17.69 -8.28 -5.79
CA VAL A 326 18.20 -9.47 -6.50
C VAL A 326 17.52 -9.55 -7.86
N ASN A 327 18.27 -9.89 -8.91
CA ASN A 327 17.76 -10.05 -10.28
C ASN A 327 16.99 -8.82 -10.81
N GLN A 328 17.52 -7.61 -10.56
CA GLN A 328 16.92 -6.34 -10.98
C GLN A 328 15.50 -6.10 -10.42
N ARG A 329 15.25 -6.58 -9.19
CA ARG A 329 13.95 -6.46 -8.51
C ARG A 329 14.13 -6.22 -7.03
N GLN A 330 13.22 -5.45 -6.46
CA GLN A 330 13.14 -5.22 -5.03
C GLN A 330 12.08 -6.11 -4.38
N TYR A 331 12.45 -6.81 -3.33
CA TYR A 331 11.59 -7.75 -2.62
C TYR A 331 10.98 -7.09 -1.40
N VAL A 332 9.72 -6.69 -1.51
CA VAL A 332 9.01 -5.93 -0.50
C VAL A 332 8.24 -6.90 0.40
N PHE A 333 8.74 -7.09 1.62
CA PHE A 333 8.06 -7.87 2.66
C PHE A 333 7.29 -6.94 3.60
N ASN A 334 6.01 -7.21 3.81
CA ASN A 334 5.19 -6.50 4.81
C ASN A 334 4.39 -7.47 5.68
N ASN A 335 4.06 -7.00 6.88
CA ASN A 335 3.12 -7.67 7.76
C ASN A 335 1.85 -6.83 7.88
N PHE A 336 0.72 -7.39 7.49
CA PHE A 336 -0.58 -6.72 7.52
C PHE A 336 -1.45 -7.29 8.61
N LEU A 337 -2.15 -6.38 9.30
CA LEU A 337 -3.19 -6.72 10.26
C LEU A 337 -4.53 -6.38 9.62
N LEU A 338 -5.30 -7.42 9.25
CA LEU A 338 -6.68 -7.27 8.80
C LEU A 338 -7.60 -7.48 10.00
N SER A 339 -8.02 -6.37 10.60
CA SER A 339 -8.89 -6.37 11.78
C SER A 339 -10.32 -6.01 11.40
N VAL A 340 -11.26 -6.92 11.65
CA VAL A 340 -12.70 -6.68 11.49
C VAL A 340 -13.33 -6.68 12.89
N VAL A 341 -13.76 -5.50 13.32
CA VAL A 341 -14.21 -5.23 14.69
C VAL A 341 -15.69 -4.88 14.72
N PRO A 342 -16.42 -5.15 15.81
CA PRO A 342 -17.80 -4.68 15.94
C PRO A 342 -17.84 -3.14 15.95
N ASP A 343 -18.84 -2.58 15.29
CA ASP A 343 -19.08 -1.14 15.32
C ASP A 343 -19.88 -0.76 16.57
N LEU A 344 -19.20 -0.21 17.57
CA LEU A 344 -19.83 0.21 18.83
C LEU A 344 -20.58 1.56 18.72
N ASP A 345 -20.51 2.21 17.55
CA ASP A 345 -21.32 3.40 17.26
C ASP A 345 -22.75 3.00 16.84
N ASP A 346 -22.94 1.77 16.35
CA ASP A 346 -24.27 1.20 16.09
C ASP A 346 -24.97 0.80 17.40
N ALA A 347 -26.20 1.26 17.59
CA ALA A 347 -26.93 1.11 18.86
C ALA A 347 -27.23 -0.35 19.20
N ASN A 348 -27.57 -1.18 18.21
CA ASN A 348 -27.88 -2.60 18.46
C ASN A 348 -26.61 -3.39 18.77
N THR A 349 -25.56 -3.18 17.97
CA THR A 349 -24.24 -3.79 18.16
C THR A 349 -23.67 -3.41 19.53
N ALA A 350 -23.66 -2.13 19.90
CA ALA A 350 -23.24 -1.68 21.21
C ALA A 350 -24.02 -2.33 22.35
N SER A 351 -25.35 -2.43 22.22
CA SER A 351 -26.21 -3.07 23.21
C SER A 351 -25.86 -4.54 23.40
N VAL A 352 -25.69 -5.30 22.32
CA VAL A 352 -25.28 -6.71 22.37
C VAL A 352 -23.92 -6.88 23.05
N PHE A 353 -22.91 -6.13 22.61
CA PHE A 353 -21.56 -6.27 23.14
C PHE A 353 -21.43 -5.79 24.60
N SER A 354 -22.27 -4.86 25.05
CA SER A 354 -22.33 -4.44 26.45
C SER A 354 -22.85 -5.52 27.40
N GLN A 355 -23.61 -6.48 26.89
CA GLN A 355 -24.20 -7.58 27.67
C GLN A 355 -23.27 -8.79 27.78
N ILE A 356 -22.18 -8.82 27.00
CA ILE A 356 -21.20 -9.90 27.03
C ILE A 356 -20.46 -9.87 28.36
N LYS A 357 -20.75 -10.87 29.21
CA LYS A 357 -20.02 -11.08 30.45
C LYS A 357 -18.83 -11.98 30.18
N TYR A 358 -17.64 -11.42 30.27
CA TYR A 358 -16.42 -12.23 30.26
C TYR A 358 -16.39 -13.12 31.51
N GLY A 359 -16.09 -14.42 31.31
CA GLY A 359 -15.77 -15.30 32.41
C GLY A 359 -14.51 -14.81 33.15
N PRO A 360 -14.24 -15.32 34.36
CA PRO A 360 -12.99 -15.02 35.04
C PRO A 360 -11.80 -15.34 34.12
N ASN A 361 -10.80 -14.45 34.09
CA ASN A 361 -9.58 -14.63 33.31
C ASN A 361 -9.04 -16.05 33.52
N LYS A 362 -9.16 -16.91 32.50
CA LYS A 362 -8.42 -18.17 32.48
C LYS A 362 -6.99 -17.81 32.10
N GLN A 363 -6.01 -18.17 32.93
CA GLN A 363 -4.62 -18.12 32.49
C GLN A 363 -4.48 -19.02 31.27
N LEU A 364 -4.12 -18.42 30.13
CA LEU A 364 -3.93 -19.12 28.85
C LEU A 364 -2.68 -20.00 28.83
N SER A 365 -1.87 -19.97 29.88
CA SER A 365 -0.74 -20.87 30.06
C SER A 365 -0.67 -21.37 31.50
N LYS A 366 -0.63 -22.69 31.68
CA LYS A 366 0.32 -23.24 32.64
C LYS A 366 1.67 -23.15 31.94
N SER A 367 2.69 -22.58 32.59
CA SER A 367 4.07 -22.84 32.18
C SER A 367 4.20 -24.35 31.95
N PRO A 368 4.81 -24.81 30.85
CA PRO A 368 5.06 -26.23 30.67
C PRO A 368 5.82 -26.71 31.90
N THR A 369 5.22 -27.59 32.70
CA THR A 369 5.91 -28.25 33.82
C THR A 369 6.97 -29.23 33.32
N ASP A 370 7.03 -29.42 32.00
CA ASP A 370 7.83 -30.39 31.31
C ASP A 370 8.57 -29.70 30.16
N LEU A 371 9.81 -29.27 30.43
CA LEU A 371 10.70 -28.62 29.47
C LEU A 371 10.95 -29.49 28.23
N ASP A 372 10.78 -30.81 28.36
CA ASP A 372 10.98 -31.79 27.27
C ASP A 372 9.84 -31.82 26.23
N ASN A 373 8.75 -31.07 26.47
CA ASN A 373 7.63 -30.94 25.53
C ASN A 373 7.52 -29.56 24.88
N MET A 374 8.51 -28.68 25.05
CA MET A 374 8.61 -27.46 24.25
C MET A 374 8.86 -27.81 22.78
N GLY A 375 7.87 -27.57 21.92
CA GLY A 375 8.00 -27.71 20.47
C GLY A 375 7.35 -28.96 19.86
N LYS A 376 6.65 -29.80 20.64
CA LYS A 376 5.78 -30.81 20.04
C LYS A 376 4.45 -30.16 19.64
N ILE A 377 4.06 -30.41 18.39
CA ILE A 377 2.80 -29.95 17.81
C ILE A 377 1.66 -30.54 18.65
N CYS A 378 0.72 -29.68 19.08
CA CYS A 378 -0.50 -30.08 19.76
C CYS A 378 -1.37 -31.00 18.91
#